data_AF-A0A136M9Z1-F1
#
_entry.id   AF-A0A136M9Z1-F1
#
_cell.length_a   1.000
_cell.length_b   1.000
_cell.length_c   1.000
_cell.angle_alpha   90.00
_cell.angle_beta   90.00
_cell.angle_gamma   90.00
#
_symmetry.space_group_name_H-M   'P 1'
#
loop_
_entity.id
_entity.type
_entity.pdbx_description
1 polymer ?
#
loop_
_entity_poly.entity_id
_entity_poly.type
_entity_poly.pdbx_seq_one_letter_code
_entity_poly.pdbx_strand_id
1 'polypeptide(L)'
;MISGNEPLLKRYAGNPIIPRNAIPCSNSIFNSAVVPFGNEYRGVFRVDNQCRDMTLHSGKSLDGIHWEIEPEPIDWICGDEDISQFVYGYDPRIVFLDGQYYITWCHGYHGPCIGMGVTADFKKFELVEVVLPPFNRNAVLFPRKINGEYMMFHRPSDNGHTPFGDIFISRSKDLLYWGHHRWVMGTLSGWQSTKVGAGPVPIETPEGWVLIYHGVLTSCNGFVYSAGAALLDLEKPWKVIHRTRRYILARPRVMNAGGMSPMWCFHALRCINLKAMISGFIMALPIRTPALRHANWPI
;
A
#
# COMPACT_ATOMS: atom_id res chain seq x y z
N MET A 1 30.14 2.91 8.55
CA MET A 1 30.00 2.61 7.10
C MET A 1 29.28 1.28 6.96
N ILE A 2 28.05 1.28 6.44
CA ILE A 2 27.40 0.04 6.00
C ILE A 2 28.09 -0.32 4.68
N SER A 3 28.78 -1.45 4.61
CA SER A 3 29.40 -1.94 3.37
C SER A 3 28.35 -1.98 2.27
N GLY A 4 28.62 -1.35 1.13
CA GLY A 4 27.64 -1.03 0.09
C GLY A 4 26.98 -2.20 -0.65
N ASN A 5 26.99 -3.42 -0.11
CA ASN A 5 26.37 -4.63 -0.67
C ASN A 5 25.44 -5.39 0.29
N GLU A 6 25.33 -5.01 1.57
CA GLU A 6 24.37 -5.66 2.46
C GLU A 6 22.94 -5.13 2.21
N PRO A 7 21.93 -6.01 2.11
CA PRO A 7 20.55 -5.59 1.89
C PRO A 7 20.02 -4.85 3.12
N LEU A 8 19.47 -3.64 2.92
CA LEU A 8 18.88 -2.83 3.99
C LEU A 8 17.74 -3.56 4.73
N LEU A 9 16.99 -4.40 4.01
CA LEU A 9 15.91 -5.22 4.56
C LEU A 9 16.19 -6.70 4.32
N LYS A 10 15.96 -7.51 5.35
CA LYS A 10 15.98 -8.98 5.26
C LYS A 10 14.54 -9.50 5.28
N ARG A 11 14.25 -10.47 4.41
CA ARG A 11 12.95 -11.16 4.41
C ARG A 11 12.84 -12.05 5.63
N TYR A 12 11.63 -12.16 6.15
CA TYR A 12 11.29 -13.19 7.12
C TYR A 12 11.45 -14.58 6.50
N ALA A 13 12.07 -15.49 7.25
CA ALA A 13 12.36 -16.84 6.79
C ALA A 13 11.09 -17.67 6.57
N GLY A 14 10.03 -17.40 7.35
CA GLY A 14 8.73 -18.08 7.24
C GLY A 14 7.79 -17.50 6.19
N ASN A 15 8.29 -16.70 5.24
CA ASN A 15 7.46 -16.21 4.14
C ASN A 15 7.05 -17.36 3.18
N PRO A 16 5.83 -17.35 2.62
CA PRO A 16 4.76 -16.38 2.85
C PRO A 16 4.00 -16.64 4.16
N ILE A 17 3.68 -15.57 4.91
CA ILE A 17 2.94 -15.66 6.19
C ILE A 17 1.43 -15.89 6.02
N ILE A 18 0.86 -15.51 4.87
CA ILE A 18 -0.54 -15.78 4.52
C ILE A 18 -0.53 -16.59 3.21
N PRO A 19 -1.05 -17.83 3.20
CA PRO A 19 -1.14 -18.63 1.98
C PRO A 19 -2.22 -18.08 1.05
N ARG A 20 -2.09 -18.37 -0.26
CA ARG A 20 -3.03 -17.88 -1.28
C ARG A 20 -4.47 -18.38 -1.11
N ASN A 21 -4.64 -19.50 -0.42
CA ASN A 21 -5.88 -20.24 -0.18
C ASN A 21 -6.26 -20.23 1.30
N ALA A 22 -5.95 -19.14 2.03
CA ALA A 22 -6.19 -19.07 3.48
C ALA A 22 -7.68 -19.13 3.86
N ILE A 23 -8.58 -18.76 2.95
CA ILE A 23 -10.04 -18.85 3.12
C ILE A 23 -10.67 -19.59 1.92
N PRO A 24 -11.84 -20.25 2.07
CA PRO A 24 -12.40 -21.13 1.05
C PRO A 24 -12.57 -20.50 -0.34
N CYS A 25 -13.00 -19.24 -0.41
CA CYS A 25 -13.24 -18.53 -1.67
C CYS A 25 -11.97 -17.98 -2.33
N SER A 26 -10.82 -17.97 -1.63
CA SER A 26 -9.64 -17.24 -2.06
C SER A 26 -8.88 -17.94 -3.19
N ASN A 27 -8.65 -17.20 -4.28
CA ASN A 27 -7.63 -17.53 -5.26
C ASN A 27 -6.27 -16.96 -4.82
N SER A 28 -6.24 -15.73 -4.31
CA SER A 28 -5.01 -15.09 -3.80
C SER A 28 -5.28 -13.99 -2.79
N ILE A 29 -4.38 -13.83 -1.81
CA ILE A 29 -4.40 -12.79 -0.79
C ILE A 29 -3.04 -12.11 -0.75
N PHE A 30 -2.98 -10.79 -0.97
CA PHE A 30 -1.68 -10.12 -1.22
C PHE A 30 -1.63 -8.61 -1.02
N ASN A 31 -2.68 -8.00 -0.51
CA ASN A 31 -2.56 -6.73 0.18
C ASN A 31 -3.09 -6.93 1.58
N SER A 32 -2.30 -6.56 2.58
CA SER A 32 -2.60 -6.74 3.99
C SER A 32 -2.38 -5.41 4.68
N ALA A 33 -3.41 -4.58 4.71
CA ALA A 33 -3.35 -3.33 5.47
C ALA A 33 -3.61 -3.68 6.93
N VAL A 34 -2.56 -3.68 7.74
CA VAL A 34 -2.58 -4.15 9.12
C VAL A 34 -2.40 -2.95 10.06
N VAL A 35 -2.97 -2.99 11.25
CA VAL A 35 -2.74 -2.04 12.34
C VAL A 35 -2.80 -2.75 13.70
N PRO A 36 -2.11 -2.24 14.74
CA PRO A 36 -2.38 -2.62 16.12
C PRO A 36 -3.82 -2.26 16.52
N PHE A 37 -4.45 -3.10 17.33
CA PHE A 37 -5.80 -2.90 17.86
C PHE A 37 -5.92 -3.55 19.25
N GLY A 38 -5.79 -2.74 20.32
CA GLY A 38 -5.72 -3.28 21.68
C GLY A 38 -4.50 -4.18 21.89
N ASN A 39 -4.72 -5.41 22.35
CA ASN A 39 -3.67 -6.41 22.58
C ASN A 39 -3.44 -7.35 21.38
N GLU A 40 -3.99 -7.01 20.22
CA GLU A 40 -3.94 -7.82 19.01
C GLU A 40 -3.75 -6.92 17.78
N TYR A 41 -3.80 -7.53 16.60
CA TYR A 41 -3.73 -6.87 15.32
C TYR A 41 -5.03 -7.06 14.55
N ARG A 42 -5.38 -6.05 13.76
CA ARG A 42 -6.48 -6.08 12.80
C ARG A 42 -5.96 -5.74 11.43
N GLY A 43 -6.67 -6.19 10.40
CA GLY A 43 -6.35 -5.80 9.05
C GLY A 43 -7.51 -5.89 8.07
N VAL A 44 -7.30 -5.24 6.93
CA VAL A 44 -8.15 -5.34 5.74
C VAL A 44 -7.29 -5.92 4.63
N PHE A 45 -7.77 -7.02 4.07
CA PHE A 45 -7.06 -7.87 3.13
C PHE A 45 -7.72 -7.78 1.77
N ARG A 46 -6.92 -7.57 0.72
CA ARG A 46 -7.39 -7.83 -0.64
C ARG A 46 -7.42 -9.33 -0.85
N VAL A 47 -8.60 -9.84 -1.18
CA VAL A 47 -8.81 -11.21 -1.63
C VAL A 47 -9.29 -11.14 -3.08
N ASP A 48 -8.56 -11.81 -3.97
CA ASP A 48 -9.13 -12.14 -5.27
C ASP A 48 -9.80 -13.51 -5.11
N ASN A 49 -11.09 -13.61 -5.37
CA ASN A 49 -11.83 -14.87 -5.27
C ASN A 49 -11.54 -15.79 -6.48
N GLN A 50 -12.14 -16.99 -6.52
CA GLN A 50 -11.97 -17.94 -7.63
C GLN A 50 -12.55 -17.45 -8.97
N CYS A 51 -13.52 -16.53 -8.95
CA CYS A 51 -14.04 -15.82 -10.13
C CYS A 51 -13.14 -14.64 -10.57
N ARG A 52 -12.09 -14.33 -9.81
CA ARG A 52 -11.17 -13.20 -9.98
C ARG A 52 -11.79 -11.83 -9.66
N ASP A 53 -12.89 -11.81 -8.93
CA ASP A 53 -13.42 -10.59 -8.34
C ASP A 53 -12.48 -10.12 -7.24
N MET A 54 -12.30 -8.81 -7.13
CA MET A 54 -11.42 -8.18 -6.16
C MET A 54 -12.27 -7.63 -5.01
N THR A 55 -12.16 -8.26 -3.85
CA THR A 55 -12.91 -7.92 -2.65
C THR A 55 -11.99 -7.60 -1.47
N LEU A 56 -12.55 -6.95 -0.45
CA LEU A 56 -11.86 -6.61 0.78
C LEU A 56 -12.44 -7.42 1.94
N HIS A 57 -11.59 -8.03 2.74
CA HIS A 57 -11.98 -8.88 3.88
C HIS A 57 -11.32 -8.36 5.15
N SER A 58 -12.02 -8.39 6.28
CA SER A 58 -11.41 -8.11 7.57
C SER A 58 -10.66 -9.34 8.08
N GLY A 59 -9.69 -9.12 8.96
CA GLY A 59 -9.00 -10.21 9.63
C GLY A 59 -8.34 -9.77 10.92
N LYS A 60 -8.00 -10.75 11.75
CA LYS A 60 -7.39 -10.57 13.07
C LYS A 60 -6.20 -11.50 13.27
N SER A 61 -5.29 -11.07 14.13
CA SER A 61 -4.12 -11.85 14.52
C SER A 61 -3.63 -11.42 15.89
N LEU A 62 -3.20 -12.36 16.74
CA LEU A 62 -2.60 -12.03 18.03
C LEU A 62 -1.13 -11.55 17.90
N ASP A 63 -0.43 -11.98 16.85
CA ASP A 63 1.02 -11.79 16.70
C ASP A 63 1.41 -11.04 15.41
N GLY A 64 0.44 -10.71 14.56
CA GLY A 64 0.65 -10.06 13.26
C GLY A 64 1.19 -10.99 12.17
N ILE A 65 1.37 -12.28 12.47
CA ILE A 65 1.95 -13.29 11.56
C ILE A 65 0.90 -14.33 11.17
N HIS A 66 0.15 -14.87 12.15
CA HIS A 66 -0.89 -15.88 11.93
C HIS A 66 -2.26 -15.20 11.91
N TRP A 67 -2.93 -15.27 10.75
CA TRP A 67 -4.14 -14.49 10.49
C TRP A 67 -5.39 -15.36 10.37
N GLU A 68 -6.43 -14.98 11.11
CA GLU A 68 -7.81 -15.42 10.88
C GLU A 68 -8.49 -14.35 10.01
N ILE A 69 -8.77 -14.68 8.75
CA ILE A 69 -9.41 -13.78 7.78
C ILE A 69 -10.86 -14.21 7.60
N GLU A 70 -11.78 -13.25 7.61
CA GLU A 70 -13.21 -13.52 7.41
C GLU A 70 -13.47 -14.06 5.99
N PRO A 71 -14.21 -15.17 5.83
CA PRO A 71 -14.52 -15.74 4.51
C PRO A 71 -15.36 -14.81 3.63
N GLU A 72 -16.25 -14.03 4.25
CA GLU A 72 -17.14 -13.08 3.58
C GLU A 72 -16.45 -11.72 3.42
N PRO A 73 -16.73 -11.00 2.31
CA PRO A 73 -16.22 -9.65 2.13
C PRO A 73 -16.81 -8.69 3.17
N ILE A 74 -16.12 -7.59 3.41
CA ILE A 74 -16.60 -6.48 4.22
C ILE A 74 -17.90 -5.94 3.60
N ASP A 75 -18.96 -5.93 4.40
CA ASP A 75 -20.21 -5.27 4.08
C ASP A 75 -20.11 -3.78 4.44
N TRP A 76 -20.09 -2.91 3.42
CA TRP A 76 -19.93 -1.47 3.58
C TRP A 76 -21.28 -0.81 3.78
N ILE A 77 -21.52 -0.28 4.98
CA ILE A 77 -22.71 0.48 5.31
C ILE A 77 -22.61 1.84 4.62
N CYS A 78 -23.55 2.15 3.73
CA CYS A 78 -23.63 3.42 3.01
C CYS A 78 -25.08 3.88 2.94
N GLY A 79 -25.35 5.14 3.29
CA GLY A 79 -26.68 5.75 3.16
C GLY A 79 -26.94 6.40 1.81
N ASP A 80 -25.91 6.54 0.98
CA ASP A 80 -25.99 7.15 -0.36
C ASP A 80 -26.08 6.04 -1.42
N GLU A 81 -27.23 5.96 -2.10
CA GLU A 81 -27.50 4.96 -3.13
C GLU A 81 -26.54 5.05 -4.32
N ASP A 82 -26.06 6.26 -4.66
CA ASP A 82 -25.22 6.50 -5.84
C ASP A 82 -23.83 5.89 -5.72
N ILE A 83 -23.33 5.71 -4.49
CA ILE A 83 -22.01 5.12 -4.20
C ILE A 83 -22.07 3.83 -3.37
N SER A 84 -23.26 3.42 -2.93
CA SER A 84 -23.46 2.20 -2.14
C SER A 84 -23.11 0.91 -2.89
N GLN A 85 -23.19 0.92 -4.23
CA GLN A 85 -22.94 -0.27 -5.02
C GLN A 85 -21.45 -0.62 -5.05
N PHE A 86 -21.07 -1.69 -4.36
CA PHE A 86 -19.70 -2.20 -4.41
C PHE A 86 -19.44 -2.96 -5.73
N VAL A 87 -18.70 -2.34 -6.65
CA VAL A 87 -18.31 -2.97 -7.93
C VAL A 87 -17.06 -3.84 -7.79
N TYR A 88 -15.99 -3.26 -7.25
CA TYR A 88 -14.76 -3.97 -6.87
C TYR A 88 -13.93 -3.11 -5.92
N GLY A 89 -13.03 -3.75 -5.15
CA GLY A 89 -12.11 -3.06 -4.26
C GLY A 89 -10.78 -3.78 -4.10
N TYR A 90 -9.68 -3.04 -4.19
CA TYR A 90 -8.34 -3.58 -3.97
C TYR A 90 -7.37 -2.50 -3.47
N ASP A 91 -6.12 -2.88 -3.15
CA ASP A 91 -5.10 -1.94 -2.67
C ASP A 91 -5.46 -1.24 -1.33
N PRO A 92 -6.02 -1.94 -0.32
CA PRO A 92 -6.38 -1.32 0.94
C PRO A 92 -5.17 -0.74 1.67
N ARG A 93 -5.40 0.32 2.45
CA ARG A 93 -4.48 0.93 3.43
C ARG A 93 -5.30 1.32 4.63
N ILE A 94 -4.72 1.24 5.82
CA ILE A 94 -5.40 1.58 7.07
C ILE A 94 -4.50 2.49 7.88
N VAL A 95 -5.11 3.51 8.48
CA VAL A 95 -4.45 4.38 9.43
C VAL A 95 -5.37 4.66 10.61
N PHE A 96 -4.83 4.67 11.83
CA PHE A 96 -5.53 5.20 12.98
C PHE A 96 -5.36 6.71 13.02
N LEU A 97 -6.47 7.45 13.03
CA LEU A 97 -6.48 8.90 12.94
C LEU A 97 -7.74 9.43 13.65
N ASP A 98 -7.57 10.44 14.51
CA ASP A 98 -8.66 11.10 15.24
C ASP A 98 -9.64 10.13 15.94
N GLY A 99 -9.12 9.05 16.54
CA GLY A 99 -9.91 8.09 17.31
C GLY A 99 -10.56 6.98 16.49
N GLN A 100 -10.38 6.95 15.17
CA GLN A 100 -10.99 5.97 14.28
C GLN A 100 -9.95 5.34 13.33
N TYR A 101 -10.30 4.21 12.71
CA TYR A 101 -9.49 3.58 11.68
C TYR A 101 -10.05 3.93 10.31
N TYR A 102 -9.32 4.75 9.57
CA TYR A 102 -9.66 5.10 8.19
C TYR A 102 -9.02 4.11 7.23
N ILE A 103 -9.82 3.66 6.27
CA ILE A 103 -9.43 2.70 5.24
C ILE A 103 -9.54 3.40 3.89
N THR A 104 -8.45 3.43 3.12
CA THR A 104 -8.47 3.85 1.71
C THR A 104 -8.22 2.66 0.81
N TRP A 105 -8.88 2.61 -0.34
CA TRP A 105 -8.65 1.56 -1.34
C TRP A 105 -8.90 2.08 -2.75
N CYS A 106 -8.45 1.31 -3.74
CA CYS A 106 -8.87 1.51 -5.12
C CYS A 106 -10.29 0.98 -5.27
N HIS A 107 -11.26 1.88 -5.35
CA HIS A 107 -12.68 1.60 -5.47
C HIS A 107 -13.10 1.65 -6.95
N GLY A 108 -14.03 0.80 -7.34
CA GLY A 108 -14.61 0.81 -8.69
C GLY A 108 -15.84 1.70 -8.76
N TYR A 109 -15.71 2.87 -9.39
CA TYR A 109 -16.84 3.78 -9.65
C TYR A 109 -16.60 4.48 -10.99
N HIS A 110 -17.23 3.95 -12.06
CA HIS A 110 -16.96 4.33 -13.47
C HIS A 110 -15.47 4.33 -13.87
N GLY A 111 -14.65 3.55 -13.16
CA GLY A 111 -13.19 3.51 -13.28
C GLY A 111 -12.51 3.32 -11.92
N PRO A 112 -11.21 3.03 -11.87
CA PRO A 112 -10.45 3.00 -10.62
C PRO A 112 -10.37 4.40 -10.01
N CYS A 113 -10.93 4.56 -8.82
CA CYS A 113 -10.94 5.80 -8.05
C CYS A 113 -10.52 5.51 -6.59
N ILE A 114 -10.57 6.51 -5.70
CA ILE A 114 -10.26 6.32 -4.28
C ILE A 114 -11.54 6.26 -3.48
N GLY A 115 -11.85 5.08 -2.93
CA GLY A 115 -12.85 4.95 -1.88
C GLY A 115 -12.20 5.17 -0.52
N MET A 116 -12.97 5.75 0.39
CA MET A 116 -12.59 5.90 1.79
C MET A 116 -13.73 5.44 2.69
N GLY A 117 -13.37 4.73 3.75
CA GLY A 117 -14.30 4.21 4.73
C GLY A 117 -13.70 4.25 6.12
N VAL A 118 -14.51 3.98 7.12
CA VAL A 118 -14.13 4.10 8.51
C VAL A 118 -14.67 2.95 9.35
N THR A 119 -13.93 2.59 10.37
CA THR A 119 -14.38 1.66 11.41
C THR A 119 -13.79 2.04 12.77
N ALA A 120 -14.55 1.78 13.82
CA ALA A 120 -14.05 1.87 15.20
C ALA A 120 -13.69 0.50 15.79
N ASP A 121 -14.23 -0.60 15.24
CA ASP A 121 -14.22 -1.92 15.87
C ASP A 121 -13.85 -3.09 14.95
N PHE A 122 -13.63 -2.82 13.65
CA PHE A 122 -13.41 -3.83 12.61
C PHE A 122 -14.56 -4.85 12.44
N LYS A 123 -15.77 -4.47 12.87
CA LYS A 123 -17.01 -5.24 12.68
C LYS A 123 -18.00 -4.46 11.83
N LYS A 124 -18.17 -3.17 12.12
CA LYS A 124 -18.98 -2.25 11.31
C LYS A 124 -18.05 -1.38 10.48
N PHE A 125 -18.31 -1.35 9.18
CA PHE A 125 -17.54 -0.57 8.21
C PHE A 125 -18.50 0.38 7.51
N GLU A 126 -18.23 1.67 7.62
CA GLU A 126 -19.03 2.71 6.98
C GLU A 126 -18.26 3.27 5.79
N LEU A 127 -18.91 3.33 4.63
CA LEU A 127 -18.38 4.04 3.47
C LEU A 127 -18.52 5.54 3.75
N VAL A 128 -17.41 6.28 3.64
CA VAL A 128 -17.43 7.72 3.81
C VAL A 128 -17.77 8.40 2.49
N GLU A 129 -16.95 8.19 1.46
CA GLU A 129 -17.16 8.76 0.11
C GLU A 129 -16.18 8.17 -0.92
N VAL A 130 -16.45 8.38 -2.22
CA VAL A 130 -15.45 8.37 -3.29
C VAL A 130 -14.65 9.69 -3.25
N VAL A 131 -13.62 9.71 -2.42
CA VAL A 131 -12.87 10.93 -2.07
C VAL A 131 -11.99 11.52 -3.18
N LEU A 132 -11.66 10.75 -4.23
CA LEU A 132 -10.99 11.28 -5.42
C LEU A 132 -11.53 10.58 -6.68
N PRO A 133 -11.83 11.34 -7.75
CA PRO A 133 -12.46 10.80 -8.95
C PRO A 133 -11.54 9.86 -9.73
N PRO A 134 -12.10 9.00 -10.59
CA PRO A 134 -11.32 8.21 -11.52
C PRO A 134 -10.57 9.12 -12.52
N PHE A 135 -9.35 8.78 -12.95
CA PHE A 135 -8.60 7.57 -12.62
C PHE A 135 -7.53 7.81 -11.55
N ASN A 136 -7.64 7.11 -10.41
CA ASN A 136 -6.72 7.28 -9.29
C ASN A 136 -6.62 5.99 -8.46
N ARG A 137 -5.47 5.76 -7.80
CA ARG A 137 -5.21 4.61 -6.90
C ARG A 137 -3.99 4.87 -6.03
N ASN A 138 -3.59 3.89 -5.22
CA ASN A 138 -2.44 3.98 -4.31
C ASN A 138 -2.57 5.12 -3.29
N ALA A 139 -3.79 5.36 -2.82
CA ALA A 139 -4.06 6.39 -1.83
C ALA A 139 -3.65 5.96 -0.43
N VAL A 140 -2.95 6.85 0.28
CA VAL A 140 -2.44 6.58 1.62
C VAL A 140 -2.55 7.84 2.47
N LEU A 141 -3.33 7.79 3.54
CA LEU A 141 -3.44 8.86 4.54
C LEU A 141 -2.18 8.95 5.41
N PHE A 142 -1.89 10.16 5.89
CA PHE A 142 -0.92 10.38 6.96
C PHE A 142 -1.50 10.02 8.34
N PRO A 143 -0.67 9.58 9.31
CA PRO A 143 -1.13 9.15 10.64
C PRO A 143 -1.48 10.28 11.61
N ARG A 144 -1.42 11.53 11.15
CA ARG A 144 -1.91 12.71 11.87
C ARG A 144 -2.17 13.84 10.89
N LYS A 145 -2.88 14.87 11.36
CA LYS A 145 -2.95 16.16 10.68
C LYS A 145 -1.56 16.80 10.58
N ILE A 146 -1.32 17.52 9.49
CA ILE A 146 -0.12 18.31 9.24
C ILE A 146 -0.59 19.73 8.99
N ASN A 147 -0.12 20.68 9.80
CA ASN A 147 -0.58 22.07 9.76
C ASN A 147 -2.12 22.21 9.88
N GLY A 148 -2.74 21.36 10.71
CA GLY A 148 -4.19 21.37 10.95
C GLY A 148 -5.05 20.71 9.86
N GLU A 149 -4.44 20.21 8.78
CA GLU A 149 -5.14 19.57 7.67
C GLU A 149 -4.82 18.07 7.61
N TYR A 150 -5.80 17.27 7.21
CA TYR A 150 -5.56 15.90 6.78
C TYR A 150 -4.79 15.91 5.46
N MET A 151 -3.88 14.96 5.29
CA MET A 151 -3.13 14.80 4.05
C MET A 151 -3.20 13.36 3.55
N MET A 152 -3.23 13.21 2.23
CA MET A 152 -3.30 11.91 1.58
C MET A 152 -2.41 11.90 0.36
N PHE A 153 -1.52 10.92 0.26
CA PHE A 153 -0.89 10.60 -1.02
C PHE A 153 -1.91 9.99 -1.95
N HIS A 154 -1.82 10.27 -3.24
CA HIS A 154 -2.58 9.60 -4.28
C HIS A 154 -1.77 9.51 -5.57
N ARG A 155 -2.26 8.76 -6.55
CA ARG A 155 -1.51 8.47 -7.77
C ARG A 155 -2.43 8.49 -9.00
N PRO A 156 -2.57 9.65 -9.67
CA PRO A 156 -3.29 9.76 -10.93
C PRO A 156 -2.88 8.64 -11.88
N SER A 157 -3.87 8.04 -12.54
CA SER A 157 -3.70 6.79 -13.28
C SER A 157 -4.55 6.79 -14.56
N ASP A 158 -4.70 5.63 -15.20
CA ASP A 158 -5.67 5.37 -16.28
C ASP A 158 -6.57 4.18 -15.91
N ASN A 159 -7.48 3.83 -16.82
CA ASN A 159 -8.43 2.72 -16.66
C ASN A 159 -7.82 1.32 -16.85
N GLY A 160 -6.51 1.20 -17.02
CA GLY A 160 -5.86 -0.05 -17.36
C GLY A 160 -4.55 -0.29 -16.63
N HIS A 161 -3.63 -0.95 -17.31
CA HIS A 161 -2.27 -1.18 -16.83
C HIS A 161 -1.42 0.07 -17.05
N THR A 162 -1.67 1.11 -16.25
CA THR A 162 -1.14 2.46 -16.49
C THR A 162 0.36 2.47 -16.77
N PRO A 163 0.82 3.01 -17.91
CA PRO A 163 2.23 3.06 -18.29
C PRO A 163 2.96 4.30 -17.74
N PHE A 164 2.30 5.10 -16.91
CA PHE A 164 2.82 6.28 -16.22
C PHE A 164 2.38 6.27 -14.75
N GLY A 165 2.90 7.21 -13.95
CA GLY A 165 2.36 7.51 -12.64
C GLY A 165 3.33 8.17 -11.69
N ASP A 166 2.94 9.35 -11.21
CA ASP A 166 3.63 10.15 -10.21
C ASP A 166 2.84 10.16 -8.90
N ILE A 167 3.55 10.34 -7.78
CA ILE A 167 2.94 10.50 -6.46
C ILE A 167 2.58 11.97 -6.26
N PHE A 168 1.30 12.20 -5.99
CA PHE A 168 0.75 13.48 -5.57
C PHE A 168 0.31 13.40 -4.11
N ILE A 169 0.10 14.56 -3.50
CA ILE A 169 -0.54 14.71 -2.20
C ILE A 169 -1.67 15.71 -2.31
N SER A 170 -2.78 15.44 -1.62
CA SER A 170 -3.92 16.34 -1.45
C SER A 170 -4.14 16.63 0.04
N ARG A 171 -4.91 17.68 0.32
CA ARG A 171 -5.27 18.08 1.68
C ARG A 171 -6.77 18.17 1.84
N SER A 172 -7.24 17.95 3.06
CA SER A 172 -8.64 18.09 3.44
C SER A 172 -8.75 18.60 4.88
N LYS A 173 -9.84 19.31 5.19
CA LYS A 173 -10.17 19.74 6.55
C LYS A 173 -11.13 18.78 7.26
N ASP A 174 -11.80 17.91 6.51
CA ASP A 174 -12.95 17.10 6.95
C ASP A 174 -12.92 15.65 6.43
N LEU A 175 -11.86 15.26 5.71
CA LEU A 175 -11.69 13.98 5.01
C LEU A 175 -12.65 13.75 3.83
N LEU A 176 -13.54 14.70 3.53
CA LEU A 176 -14.53 14.60 2.46
C LEU A 176 -14.08 15.41 1.23
N TYR A 177 -13.77 16.69 1.42
CA TYR A 177 -13.37 17.57 0.32
C TYR A 177 -11.85 17.67 0.23
N TRP A 178 -11.31 17.21 -0.90
CA TRP A 178 -9.88 17.14 -1.14
C TRP A 178 -9.43 18.16 -2.18
N GLY A 179 -8.36 18.90 -1.86
CA GLY A 179 -7.81 19.92 -2.74
C GLY A 179 -6.33 20.20 -2.47
N HIS A 180 -5.87 21.38 -2.89
CA HIS A 180 -4.50 21.85 -2.69
C HIS A 180 -3.42 20.85 -3.15
N HIS A 181 -3.68 20.17 -4.28
CA HIS A 181 -2.82 19.12 -4.80
C HIS A 181 -1.38 19.62 -5.01
N ARG A 182 -0.39 18.81 -4.62
CA ARG A 182 1.03 19.06 -4.89
C ARG A 182 1.66 17.79 -5.46
N TRP A 183 2.49 17.97 -6.47
CA TRP A 183 3.37 16.91 -6.94
C TRP A 183 4.44 16.64 -5.88
N VAL A 184 4.67 15.38 -5.56
CA VAL A 184 5.68 14.96 -4.56
C VAL A 184 6.92 14.44 -5.28
N MET A 185 6.73 13.41 -6.11
CA MET A 185 7.80 12.84 -6.92
C MET A 185 7.28 11.98 -8.07
N GLY A 186 8.03 12.00 -9.17
CA GLY A 186 7.77 11.18 -10.35
C GLY A 186 8.77 10.05 -10.54
N THR A 187 8.80 9.50 -11.74
CA THR A 187 9.74 8.44 -12.13
C THR A 187 11.18 8.95 -12.23
N LEU A 188 12.12 8.02 -12.09
CA LEU A 188 13.55 8.23 -12.33
C LEU A 188 14.10 7.04 -13.13
N SER A 189 15.39 6.97 -13.44
CA SER A 189 15.95 5.83 -14.15
C SER A 189 15.89 4.50 -13.37
N GLY A 190 16.06 3.38 -14.08
CA GLY A 190 16.21 2.05 -13.48
C GLY A 190 14.89 1.46 -12.97
N TRP A 191 14.90 0.93 -11.75
CA TRP A 191 13.77 0.15 -11.19
C TRP A 191 12.46 0.93 -11.02
N GLN A 192 12.50 2.26 -11.19
CA GLN A 192 11.40 3.21 -10.94
C GLN A 192 11.13 4.11 -12.15
N SER A 193 11.39 3.61 -13.37
CA SER A 193 11.32 4.37 -14.62
C SER A 193 9.96 4.46 -15.28
N THR A 194 9.05 3.54 -14.99
CA THR A 194 7.74 3.50 -15.63
C THR A 194 6.69 4.24 -14.82
N LYS A 195 6.63 3.97 -13.52
CA LYS A 195 5.71 4.61 -12.57
C LYS A 195 6.14 4.39 -11.14
N VAL A 196 5.70 5.28 -10.25
CA VAL A 196 5.85 5.16 -8.80
C VAL A 196 4.49 5.28 -8.10
N GLY A 197 4.40 4.78 -6.87
CA GLY A 197 3.19 4.94 -6.05
C GLY A 197 3.42 4.59 -4.58
N ALA A 198 2.68 5.28 -3.70
CA ALA A 198 2.82 5.11 -2.26
C ALA A 198 2.47 3.68 -1.79
N GLY A 199 3.21 3.22 -0.79
CA GLY A 199 3.08 1.91 -0.14
C GLY A 199 2.39 2.03 1.22
N PRO A 200 3.07 1.80 2.35
CA PRO A 200 2.45 1.89 3.67
C PRO A 200 2.15 3.34 4.05
N VAL A 201 1.41 3.50 5.14
CA VAL A 201 1.29 4.77 5.87
C VAL A 201 2.70 5.33 6.13
N PRO A 202 2.96 6.62 5.83
CA PRO A 202 4.27 7.22 6.05
C PRO A 202 4.60 7.24 7.55
N ILE A 203 5.86 6.98 7.86
CA ILE A 203 6.33 6.87 9.24
C ILE A 203 6.96 8.19 9.64
N GLU A 204 6.49 8.77 10.73
CA GLU A 204 7.07 9.99 11.27
C GLU A 204 8.40 9.70 11.96
N THR A 205 9.42 10.52 11.66
CA THR A 205 10.73 10.50 12.31
C THR A 205 11.17 11.93 12.60
N PRO A 206 12.12 12.15 13.53
CA PRO A 206 12.69 13.48 13.75
C PRO A 206 13.30 14.10 12.48
N GLU A 207 13.73 13.29 11.52
CA GLU A 207 14.34 13.76 10.27
C GLU A 207 13.34 14.03 9.14
N GLY A 208 12.07 13.60 9.28
CA GLY A 208 11.09 13.66 8.20
C GLY A 208 10.08 12.52 8.19
N TRP A 209 9.21 12.52 7.18
CA TRP A 209 8.34 11.39 6.87
C TRP A 209 9.08 10.37 6.03
N VAL A 210 9.21 9.14 6.53
CA VAL A 210 9.71 8.01 5.75
C VAL A 210 8.55 7.44 4.95
N LEU A 211 8.56 7.71 3.64
CA LEU A 211 7.65 7.12 2.66
C LEU A 211 8.31 5.91 2.01
N ILE A 212 7.71 4.73 2.19
CA ILE A 212 8.06 3.56 1.38
C ILE A 212 7.12 3.49 0.20
N TYR A 213 7.70 3.38 -0.99
CA TYR A 213 6.97 3.46 -2.24
C TYR A 213 7.42 2.35 -3.19
N HIS A 214 6.52 1.94 -4.08
CA HIS A 214 6.88 1.05 -5.17
C HIS A 214 7.32 1.85 -6.39
N GLY A 215 8.20 1.26 -7.18
CA GLY A 215 8.66 1.73 -8.48
C GLY A 215 8.60 0.57 -9.46
N VAL A 216 8.34 0.92 -10.71
CA VAL A 216 8.18 -0.06 -11.78
C VAL A 216 9.21 0.16 -12.88
N LEU A 217 9.82 -0.94 -13.32
CA LEU A 217 10.57 -1.05 -14.56
C LEU A 217 9.74 -1.83 -15.58
N THR A 218 9.62 -1.31 -16.81
CA THR A 218 9.09 -2.05 -17.95
C THR A 218 10.20 -2.82 -18.63
N SER A 219 10.15 -4.15 -18.56
CA SER A 219 11.00 -5.04 -19.36
C SER A 219 10.26 -5.45 -20.64
N CYS A 220 10.97 -6.09 -21.58
CA CYS A 220 10.34 -6.71 -22.76
C CYS A 220 9.25 -7.74 -22.41
N ASN A 221 9.30 -8.31 -21.20
CA ASN A 221 8.34 -9.30 -20.71
C ASN A 221 7.36 -8.71 -19.68
N GLY A 222 7.19 -7.39 -19.63
CA GLY A 222 6.25 -6.70 -18.75
C GLY A 222 6.88 -6.10 -17.50
N PHE A 223 6.03 -5.77 -16.52
CA PHE A 223 6.40 -4.94 -15.37
C PHE A 223 7.17 -5.70 -14.27
N VAL A 224 8.15 -5.01 -13.70
CA VAL A 224 8.94 -5.45 -12.55
C VAL A 224 8.78 -4.42 -11.44
N TYR A 225 8.11 -4.82 -10.35
CA TYR A 225 7.91 -3.98 -9.17
C TYR A 225 9.06 -4.18 -8.18
N SER A 226 9.63 -3.06 -7.72
CA SER A 226 10.57 -2.99 -6.60
C SER A 226 10.15 -1.86 -5.64
N ALA A 227 10.75 -1.81 -4.46
CA ALA A 227 10.40 -0.88 -3.38
C ALA A 227 11.61 -0.02 -3.05
N GLY A 228 11.38 1.25 -2.76
CA GLY A 228 12.39 2.18 -2.25
C GLY A 228 11.83 2.95 -1.06
N ALA A 229 12.64 3.88 -0.57
CA ALA A 229 12.23 4.82 0.46
C ALA A 229 12.56 6.26 0.04
N ALA A 230 11.75 7.20 0.51
CA ALA A 230 12.01 8.63 0.44
C ALA A 230 11.80 9.24 1.83
N LEU A 231 12.63 10.23 2.16
CA LEU A 231 12.44 11.09 3.33
C LEU A 231 11.82 12.40 2.85
N LEU A 232 10.72 12.80 3.46
CA LEU A 232 9.96 13.99 3.10
C LEU A 232 9.95 14.98 4.26
N ASP A 233 9.84 16.26 3.96
CA ASP A 233 9.73 17.33 4.95
C ASP A 233 8.50 17.15 5.86
N LEU A 234 8.66 17.36 7.18
CA LEU A 234 7.59 17.16 8.17
C LEU A 234 6.38 18.06 7.96
N GLU A 235 6.62 19.30 7.56
CA GLU A 235 5.60 20.35 7.44
C GLU A 235 5.07 20.50 6.01
N LYS A 236 5.91 20.17 5.03
CA LYS A 236 5.60 20.24 3.60
C LYS A 236 5.92 18.90 2.93
N PRO A 237 5.14 17.83 3.16
CA PRO A 237 5.51 16.47 2.74
C PRO A 237 5.60 16.26 1.21
N TRP A 238 5.21 17.24 0.40
CA TRP A 238 5.51 17.25 -1.03
C TRP A 238 6.96 17.63 -1.37
N LYS A 239 7.77 18.03 -0.38
CA LYS A 239 9.20 18.28 -0.53
C LYS A 239 9.98 17.01 -0.17
N VAL A 240 10.54 16.36 -1.19
CA VAL A 240 11.45 15.24 -0.99
C VAL A 240 12.80 15.77 -0.54
N ILE A 241 13.24 15.37 0.66
CA ILE A 241 14.58 15.66 1.19
C ILE A 241 15.58 14.68 0.59
N HIS A 242 15.22 13.40 0.62
CA HIS A 242 16.08 12.30 0.22
C HIS A 242 15.28 11.19 -0.46
N ARG A 243 15.88 10.48 -1.42
CA ARG A 243 15.25 9.37 -2.13
C ARG A 243 16.26 8.30 -2.48
N THR A 244 15.92 7.03 -2.21
CA THR A 244 16.87 5.94 -2.41
C THR A 244 17.10 5.70 -3.90
N ARG A 245 18.36 5.74 -4.33
CA ARG A 245 18.73 5.35 -5.71
C ARG A 245 18.51 3.86 -5.96
N ARG A 246 18.91 3.03 -4.99
CA ARG A 246 18.75 1.56 -5.02
C ARG A 246 17.43 1.17 -4.39
N TYR A 247 16.79 0.12 -4.87
CA TYR A 247 15.63 -0.46 -4.19
C TYR A 247 16.06 -1.04 -2.83
N ILE A 248 15.19 -0.96 -1.84
CA ILE A 248 15.35 -1.59 -0.52
C ILE A 248 14.81 -3.03 -0.52
N LEU A 249 13.93 -3.35 -1.46
CA LEU A 249 13.38 -4.68 -1.68
C LEU A 249 12.99 -4.84 -3.15
N ALA A 250 13.44 -5.92 -3.79
CA ALA A 250 13.02 -6.32 -5.14
C ALA A 250 12.69 -7.82 -5.15
N ARG A 251 12.08 -8.34 -6.21
CA ARG A 251 11.72 -9.78 -6.31
C ARG A 251 12.89 -10.69 -5.89
N PRO A 252 12.63 -11.79 -5.15
CA PRO A 252 13.64 -12.81 -4.91
C PRO A 252 14.21 -13.33 -6.23
N ARG A 253 15.52 -13.61 -6.26
CA ARG A 253 16.14 -14.31 -7.38
C ARG A 253 15.65 -15.76 -7.35
N VAL A 254 14.96 -16.21 -8.39
CA VAL A 254 14.62 -17.62 -8.55
C VAL A 254 15.92 -18.36 -8.89
N MET A 255 16.43 -19.19 -7.98
CA MET A 255 17.49 -20.14 -8.30
C MET A 255 16.83 -21.47 -8.67
N ASN A 256 17.09 -21.93 -9.90
CA ASN A 256 16.70 -23.21 -10.52
C ASN A 256 15.19 -23.47 -10.72
N ALA A 257 14.71 -23.25 -11.96
CA ALA A 257 13.44 -23.77 -12.44
C ALA A 257 13.67 -25.16 -13.07
N GLY A 258 13.48 -26.21 -12.27
CA GLY A 258 13.61 -27.62 -12.69
C GLY A 258 12.36 -28.44 -12.43
N GLY A 259 11.16 -27.86 -12.54
CA GLY A 259 9.89 -28.57 -12.39
C GLY A 259 8.85 -27.99 -13.35
N MET A 260 8.24 -28.86 -14.16
CA MET A 260 7.28 -28.51 -15.20
C MET A 260 6.04 -27.77 -14.66
N SER A 261 5.68 -26.70 -15.39
CA SER A 261 4.54 -25.79 -15.23
C SER A 261 4.65 -24.82 -14.04
N PRO A 262 4.69 -23.47 -14.23
CA PRO A 262 3.60 -22.71 -14.89
C PRO A 262 4.03 -21.37 -15.55
N MET A 263 3.89 -21.20 -16.88
CA MET A 263 4.24 -19.93 -17.53
C MET A 263 3.13 -18.85 -17.45
N TRP A 264 1.88 -19.25 -17.23
CA TRP A 264 0.71 -18.37 -17.27
C TRP A 264 0.26 -17.85 -15.89
N CYS A 265 0.30 -18.66 -14.82
CA CYS A 265 0.05 -18.18 -13.45
C CYS A 265 1.13 -17.21 -12.94
N PHE A 266 2.33 -17.23 -13.54
CA PHE A 266 3.47 -16.41 -13.12
C PHE A 266 3.41 -14.95 -13.53
N HIS A 267 2.48 -14.52 -14.40
CA HIS A 267 2.40 -13.12 -14.85
C HIS A 267 1.58 -12.25 -13.91
N ALA A 268 0.48 -12.76 -13.35
CA ALA A 268 -0.32 -12.05 -12.35
C ALA A 268 0.40 -11.93 -10.99
N LEU A 269 1.19 -12.95 -10.61
CA LEU A 269 2.04 -12.96 -9.40
C LEU A 269 3.19 -11.93 -9.39
N ARG A 270 3.42 -11.19 -10.51
CA ARG A 270 4.55 -10.24 -10.65
C ARG A 270 4.38 -8.93 -9.88
N CYS A 271 3.14 -8.53 -9.61
CA CYS A 271 2.77 -7.30 -8.87
C CYS A 271 2.45 -7.57 -7.38
N ILE A 272 2.13 -8.83 -7.06
CA ILE A 272 1.41 -9.29 -5.87
C ILE A 272 2.29 -9.27 -4.61
N ASN A 273 3.53 -9.75 -4.71
CA ASN A 273 4.34 -10.02 -3.52
C ASN A 273 4.96 -8.78 -2.86
N LEU A 274 5.19 -7.69 -3.59
CA LEU A 274 5.90 -6.54 -3.02
C LEU A 274 4.97 -5.60 -2.24
N LYS A 275 3.74 -5.40 -2.71
CA LYS A 275 2.74 -4.60 -1.98
C LYS A 275 2.31 -5.29 -0.67
N ALA A 276 2.22 -6.63 -0.67
CA ALA A 276 1.98 -7.44 0.54
C ALA A 276 3.11 -7.30 1.58
N MET A 277 4.37 -7.37 1.12
CA MET A 277 5.55 -7.27 2.00
C MET A 277 5.72 -5.89 2.62
N ILE A 278 5.21 -4.84 1.97
CA ILE A 278 5.38 -3.46 2.40
C ILE A 278 4.30 -3.06 3.44
N SER A 279 3.06 -3.56 3.31
CA SER A 279 1.95 -3.15 4.20
C SER A 279 1.93 -3.88 5.55
N GLY A 280 2.47 -5.11 5.65
CA GLY A 280 2.42 -5.89 6.89
C GLY A 280 3.64 -5.78 7.82
N PHE A 281 4.82 -5.39 7.32
CA PHE A 281 6.08 -5.70 8.03
C PHE A 281 6.68 -4.57 8.88
N ILE A 282 6.17 -3.33 8.80
CA ILE A 282 6.88 -2.18 9.38
C ILE A 282 6.33 -1.75 10.74
N MET A 283 5.15 -2.22 11.15
CA MET A 283 4.60 -1.90 12.48
C MET A 283 5.07 -2.83 13.61
N ALA A 284 5.75 -3.94 13.31
CA ALA A 284 6.13 -4.94 14.32
C ALA A 284 7.58 -4.83 14.84
N LEU A 285 8.35 -3.79 14.46
CA LEU A 285 9.72 -3.60 14.94
C LEU A 285 9.89 -2.23 15.60
N PRO A 286 10.40 -2.14 16.85
CA PRO A 286 11.01 -0.91 17.31
C PRO A 286 12.26 -0.69 16.43
N ILE A 287 12.16 0.18 15.42
CA ILE A 287 13.31 0.53 14.59
C ILE A 287 14.27 1.32 15.48
N ARG A 288 15.22 0.61 16.13
CA ARG A 288 16.37 1.26 16.73
C ARG A 288 17.15 1.94 15.61
N THR A 289 17.55 3.18 15.89
CA THR A 289 17.94 4.27 14.99
C THR A 289 19.44 4.41 14.66
N PRO A 290 20.19 3.38 14.17
CA PRO A 290 21.48 3.67 13.54
C PRO A 290 21.49 3.55 12.00
N ALA A 291 20.59 2.78 11.39
CA ALA A 291 20.74 2.37 9.98
C ALA A 291 20.52 3.50 8.94
N LEU A 292 19.81 4.56 9.30
CA LEU A 292 19.52 5.69 8.41
C LEU A 292 20.63 6.77 8.37
N ARG A 293 21.60 6.73 9.30
CA ARG A 293 22.68 7.74 9.40
C ARG A 293 23.78 7.62 8.31
N HIS A 294 23.77 6.56 7.51
CA HIS A 294 24.86 6.26 6.57
C HIS A 294 24.43 6.03 5.11
N ALA A 295 23.18 6.32 4.76
CA ALA A 295 22.79 6.37 3.36
C ALA A 295 23.40 7.65 2.75
N ASN A 296 24.42 7.51 1.91
CA ASN A 296 24.89 8.61 1.08
C ASN A 296 23.76 9.01 0.13
N TRP A 297 23.18 10.19 0.36
CA TRP A 297 22.09 10.74 -0.44
C TRP A 297 22.62 11.83 -1.39
N PRO A 298 23.03 11.50 -2.63
CA PRO A 298 23.13 12.52 -3.66
C PRO A 298 21.73 12.85 -4.20
N ILE A 299 21.55 14.15 -4.48
CA ILE A 299 20.39 14.81 -5.08
C ILE A 299 20.04 14.17 -6.43
#